data_AF-A0A8X8AW74-F1
#
_entry.id   AF-A0A8X8AW74-F1
#
_cell.length_a   1.000
_cell.length_b   1.000
_cell.length_c   1.000
_cell.angle_alpha   90.00
_cell.angle_beta   90.00
_cell.angle_gamma   90.00
#
_symmetry.space_group_name_H-M   'P 1'
#
loop_
_entity.id
_entity.type
_entity.pdbx_description
1 polymer ?
#
loop_
_entity_poly.entity_id
_entity_poly.type
_entity_poly.pdbx_seq_one_letter_code
_entity_poly.pdbx_strand_id
1 'polypeptide(L)'
;MLLCPKLEVLWIKSCPNVTDASMAKIATNCPNLREIDVSYSYCISHEALFMLGRHCQNLEILKRNLLPRQGPNLPTVVVPVDYILAFPRYGNIESRIIGRHMPRLKHLELRYSTMTVRGLTWLCGGCSNLEHLDLCGCVSLSNSDITRCTSNLKNLMQINKPDFNRSVGVMRLL
;
A
#
# COMPACT_ATOMS: atom_id res chain seq x y z
N MET A 1 -15.05 -11.94 -21.28
CA MET A 1 -14.44 -11.81 -19.94
C MET A 1 -13.35 -12.86 -19.83
N LEU A 2 -12.11 -12.48 -19.56
CA LEU A 2 -11.05 -13.45 -19.30
C LEU A 2 -11.12 -13.84 -17.83
N LEU A 3 -11.54 -15.08 -17.57
CA LEU A 3 -11.47 -15.72 -16.26
C LEU A 3 -10.05 -16.25 -16.10
N CYS A 4 -9.25 -15.63 -15.25
CA CYS A 4 -7.87 -16.05 -14.98
C CYS A 4 -7.76 -16.63 -13.55
N PRO A 5 -8.46 -17.74 -13.22
CA PRO A 5 -8.53 -18.24 -11.85
C PRO A 5 -7.18 -18.77 -11.33
N LYS A 6 -6.20 -19.00 -12.21
CA LYS A 6 -4.84 -19.42 -11.86
C LYS A 6 -3.85 -18.26 -11.74
N LEU A 7 -4.30 -17.01 -11.90
CA LEU A 7 -3.41 -15.86 -11.77
C LEU A 7 -3.01 -15.67 -10.30
N GLU A 8 -1.71 -15.77 -10.03
CA GLU A 8 -1.14 -15.63 -8.68
C GLU A 8 -0.41 -14.30 -8.47
N VAL A 9 0.15 -13.71 -9.53
CA VAL A 9 0.95 -12.49 -9.46
C VAL A 9 0.43 -11.48 -10.47
N LEU A 10 0.22 -10.23 -10.05
CA LEU A 10 -0.23 -9.16 -10.94
C LEU A 10 0.41 -7.82 -10.55
N TRP A 11 1.10 -7.20 -11.50
CA TRP A 11 1.70 -5.88 -11.31
C TRP A 11 1.05 -4.85 -12.24
N ILE A 12 0.46 -3.83 -11.63
CA ILE A 12 -0.24 -2.71 -12.27
C ILE A 12 0.29 -1.42 -11.66
N LYS A 13 1.60 -1.24 -11.82
CA LYS A 13 2.33 -0.07 -11.32
C LYS A 13 2.25 1.07 -12.33
N SER A 14 2.08 2.29 -11.84
CA SER A 14 2.04 3.52 -12.67
C SER A 14 1.00 3.47 -13.80
N CYS A 15 -0.15 2.82 -13.57
CA CYS A 15 -1.22 2.71 -14.56
C CYS A 15 -2.38 3.66 -14.19
N PRO A 16 -2.41 4.90 -14.72
CA PRO A 16 -3.41 5.91 -14.35
C PRO A 16 -4.83 5.53 -14.76
N ASN A 17 -4.99 4.67 -15.76
CA ASN A 17 -6.29 4.27 -16.30
C ASN A 17 -6.90 3.05 -15.61
N VAL A 18 -6.19 2.43 -14.65
CA VAL A 18 -6.74 1.33 -13.86
C VAL A 18 -7.48 1.91 -12.66
N THR A 19 -8.75 1.53 -12.54
CA THR A 19 -9.71 2.05 -11.58
C THR A 19 -10.17 0.97 -10.59
N ASP A 20 -10.89 1.38 -9.55
CA ASP A 20 -11.58 0.46 -8.65
C ASP A 20 -12.51 -0.52 -9.37
N ALA A 21 -13.18 -0.09 -10.44
CA ALA A 21 -14.07 -0.95 -11.23
C ALA A 21 -13.31 -2.08 -11.94
N SER A 22 -12.12 -1.80 -12.48
CA SER A 22 -11.24 -2.84 -13.02
C SER A 22 -10.69 -3.74 -11.91
N MET A 23 -10.30 -3.18 -10.76
CA MET A 23 -9.79 -3.96 -9.63
C MET A 23 -10.86 -4.89 -9.03
N ALA A 24 -12.12 -4.46 -8.97
CA ALA A 24 -13.23 -5.31 -8.55
C ALA A 24 -13.37 -6.53 -9.47
N LYS A 25 -13.30 -6.34 -10.80
CA LYS A 25 -13.33 -7.45 -11.76
C LYS A 25 -12.13 -8.38 -11.60
N ILE A 26 -10.93 -7.85 -11.35
CA ILE A 26 -9.74 -8.67 -11.09
C ILE A 26 -9.96 -9.50 -9.81
N ALA A 27 -10.36 -8.85 -8.72
CA ALA A 27 -10.55 -9.50 -7.43
C ALA A 27 -11.58 -10.65 -7.50
N THR A 28 -12.70 -10.45 -8.20
CA THR A 28 -13.74 -11.49 -8.31
C THR A 28 -13.37 -12.64 -9.26
N ASN A 29 -12.47 -12.43 -10.23
CA ASN A 29 -12.11 -13.44 -11.23
C ASN A 29 -10.74 -14.11 -10.97
N CYS A 30 -9.93 -13.57 -10.06
CA CYS A 30 -8.58 -14.05 -9.73
C CYS A 30 -8.45 -14.33 -8.22
N PRO A 31 -9.21 -15.29 -7.65
CA PRO A 31 -9.21 -15.56 -6.20
C PRO A 31 -7.88 -16.12 -5.67
N ASN A 32 -7.02 -16.65 -6.55
CA ASN A 32 -5.73 -17.22 -6.20
C ASN A 32 -4.58 -16.21 -6.23
N LEU A 33 -4.85 -14.90 -6.33
CA LEU A 33 -3.81 -13.88 -6.22
C LEU A 33 -3.07 -13.98 -4.88
N ARG A 34 -1.74 -14.05 -4.99
CA ARG A 34 -0.76 -14.12 -3.90
C ARG A 34 0.09 -12.84 -3.84
N GLU A 35 0.35 -12.20 -4.97
CA GLU A 35 1.07 -10.92 -5.04
C GLU A 35 0.33 -9.92 -5.91
N ILE A 36 0.23 -8.68 -5.40
CA ILE A 36 -0.25 -7.56 -6.18
C ILE A 36 0.55 -6.27 -5.94
N ASP A 37 0.91 -5.59 -7.02
CA ASP A 37 1.49 -4.24 -6.99
C ASP A 37 0.59 -3.25 -7.70
N VAL A 38 0.06 -2.28 -6.97
CA VAL A 38 -0.79 -1.18 -7.46
C VAL A 38 -0.16 0.19 -7.19
N SER A 39 1.16 0.22 -7.03
CA SER A 39 1.94 1.43 -6.72
C SER A 39 1.77 2.49 -7.80
N TYR A 40 1.64 3.74 -7.38
CA TYR A 40 1.54 4.92 -8.25
C TYR A 40 0.33 4.95 -9.20
N SER A 41 -0.58 3.98 -9.10
CA SER A 41 -1.86 3.94 -9.79
C SER A 41 -2.91 4.66 -8.93
N TYR A 42 -3.21 5.91 -9.28
CA TYR A 42 -3.95 6.86 -8.44
C TYR A 42 -5.47 6.83 -8.59
N CYS A 43 -5.97 6.20 -9.65
CA CYS A 43 -7.40 5.91 -9.82
C CYS A 43 -7.84 4.64 -9.05
N ILE A 44 -6.91 3.98 -8.35
CA ILE A 44 -7.17 2.90 -7.41
C ILE A 44 -7.31 3.52 -6.01
N SER A 45 -8.40 3.24 -5.31
CA SER A 45 -8.69 3.72 -3.97
C SER A 45 -8.70 2.61 -2.93
N HIS A 46 -9.08 2.96 -1.70
CA HIS A 46 -9.30 1.99 -0.64
C HIS A 46 -10.42 0.99 -0.96
N GLU A 47 -11.34 1.30 -1.87
CA GLU A 47 -12.40 0.39 -2.32
C GLU A 47 -11.82 -0.80 -3.08
N ALA A 48 -10.84 -0.58 -3.97
CA ALA A 48 -10.11 -1.68 -4.61
C ALA A 48 -9.40 -2.57 -3.59
N LEU A 49 -8.75 -1.98 -2.56
CA LEU A 49 -8.10 -2.78 -1.51
C LEU A 49 -9.13 -3.59 -0.72
N PHE A 50 -10.31 -3.04 -0.46
CA PHE A 50 -11.39 -3.77 0.18
C PHE A 50 -11.83 -4.97 -0.68
N MET A 51 -12.04 -4.78 -1.99
CA MET A 51 -12.42 -5.86 -2.90
C MET A 51 -11.34 -6.94 -3.00
N LEU A 52 -10.07 -6.55 -3.15
CA LEU A 52 -8.93 -7.47 -3.14
C LEU A 52 -8.87 -8.26 -1.84
N GLY A 53 -8.92 -7.58 -0.69
CA GLY A 53 -8.88 -8.23 0.62
C GLY A 53 -10.07 -9.14 0.85
N ARG A 54 -11.24 -8.85 0.27
CA ARG A 54 -12.43 -9.68 0.40
C ARG A 54 -12.38 -10.94 -0.47
N HIS A 55 -11.87 -10.86 -1.69
CA HIS A 55 -11.95 -11.95 -2.67
C HIS A 55 -10.64 -12.73 -2.87
N CYS A 56 -9.48 -12.13 -2.56
CA CYS A 56 -8.16 -12.74 -2.71
C CYS A 56 -7.56 -13.08 -1.33
N GLN A 57 -8.16 -14.04 -0.62
CA GLN A 57 -7.78 -14.39 0.76
C GLN A 57 -6.38 -15.02 0.90
N ASN A 58 -5.72 -15.34 -0.22
CA ASN A 58 -4.37 -15.90 -0.28
C ASN A 58 -3.29 -14.85 -0.53
N LEU A 59 -3.62 -13.56 -0.47
CA LEU A 59 -2.66 -12.49 -0.72
C LEU A 59 -1.56 -12.48 0.36
N GLU A 60 -0.31 -12.61 -0.09
CA GLU A 60 0.90 -12.63 0.74
C GLU A 60 1.75 -11.37 0.53
N ILE A 61 1.68 -10.75 -0.65
CA ILE A 61 2.46 -9.56 -1.00
C ILE A 61 1.51 -8.48 -1.51
N LEU A 62 1.52 -7.32 -0.86
CA LEU A 62 0.82 -6.12 -1.32
C LEU A 62 1.78 -4.95 -1.40
N LYS A 63 1.88 -4.33 -2.58
CA LYS A 63 2.61 -3.08 -2.78
C LYS A 63 1.64 -1.97 -3.17
N ARG A 64 1.49 -0.98 -2.28
CA ARG A 64 0.62 0.18 -2.42
C ARG A 64 1.41 1.44 -2.08
N ASN A 65 2.32 1.82 -2.97
CA ASN A 65 3.15 3.01 -2.79
C ASN A 65 2.49 4.23 -3.42
N LEU A 66 2.26 5.28 -2.63
CA LEU A 66 1.76 6.56 -3.11
C LEU A 66 2.92 7.44 -3.61
N LEU A 67 2.63 8.50 -4.37
CA LEU A 67 3.66 9.50 -4.68
C LEU A 67 3.89 10.41 -3.46
N PRO A 68 5.14 10.84 -3.23
CA PRO A 68 5.47 11.76 -2.14
C PRO A 68 4.65 13.06 -2.22
N ARG A 69 4.24 13.58 -1.06
CA ARG A 69 3.68 14.93 -0.97
C ARG A 69 4.76 15.95 -1.39
N GLN A 70 4.40 16.87 -2.28
CA GLN A 70 5.23 18.03 -2.56
C GLN A 70 5.33 18.89 -1.29
N GLY A 71 6.53 18.92 -0.69
CA GLY A 71 6.91 19.92 0.30
C GLY A 71 7.72 21.03 -0.39
N PRO A 72 7.91 22.19 0.25
CA PRO A 72 8.64 23.32 -0.33
C PRO A 72 10.09 23.00 -0.74
N ASN A 73 10.65 21.88 -0.26
CA ASN A 73 12.01 21.41 -0.56
C ASN A 73 12.06 20.11 -1.40
N LEU A 74 10.94 19.62 -1.94
CA LEU A 74 10.98 18.49 -2.87
C LEU A 74 11.23 18.99 -4.30
N PRO A 75 12.08 18.32 -5.10
CA PRO A 75 12.12 18.58 -6.53
C PRO A 75 10.71 18.40 -7.09
N THR A 76 10.28 19.33 -7.96
CA THR A 76 8.98 19.31 -8.62
C THR A 76 8.79 17.96 -9.31
N VAL A 77 8.16 17.01 -8.61
CA VAL A 77 7.69 15.79 -9.27
C VAL A 77 6.54 16.26 -10.12
N VAL A 78 6.74 16.28 -11.44
CA VAL A 78 5.65 16.49 -12.41
C VAL A 78 4.74 15.28 -12.26
N VAL A 79 3.74 15.42 -11.41
CA VAL A 79 2.66 14.46 -11.26
C VAL A 79 1.50 14.92 -12.14
N PRO A 80 0.75 14.00 -12.77
CA PRO A 80 -0.45 14.36 -13.51
C PRO A 80 -1.38 15.23 -12.65
N VAL A 81 -2.02 16.24 -13.24
CA VAL A 81 -2.98 17.09 -12.50
C VAL A 81 -4.07 16.24 -11.86
N ASP A 82 -4.52 15.20 -12.56
CA ASP A 82 -5.49 14.22 -12.06
C ASP A 82 -5.00 13.50 -10.79
N TYR A 83 -3.70 13.27 -10.64
CA TYR A 83 -3.10 12.73 -9.41
C TYR A 83 -3.20 13.73 -8.25
N ILE A 84 -2.93 15.01 -8.50
CA ILE A 84 -3.00 16.08 -7.49
C ILE A 84 -4.45 16.23 -7.01
N LEU A 85 -5.40 16.22 -7.94
CA LEU A 85 -6.83 16.33 -7.64
C LEU A 85 -7.36 15.08 -6.92
N ALA A 86 -6.89 13.89 -7.30
CA ALA A 86 -7.23 12.64 -6.65
C ALA A 86 -6.47 12.41 -5.33
N PHE A 87 -5.54 13.31 -4.93
CA PHE A 87 -4.53 13.03 -3.91
C PHE A 87 -5.17 12.44 -2.65
N PRO A 88 -4.93 11.15 -2.37
CA PRO A 88 -5.77 10.47 -1.43
C PRO A 88 -5.42 10.84 0.01
N ARG A 89 -6.35 11.53 0.68
CA ARG A 89 -6.37 11.70 2.13
C ARG A 89 -6.96 10.48 2.82
N TYR A 90 -6.53 9.26 2.45
CA TYR A 90 -7.12 8.03 3.02
C TYR A 90 -6.86 7.88 4.52
N GLY A 91 -5.88 8.60 5.09
CA GLY A 91 -5.60 8.55 6.52
C GLY A 91 -5.35 7.10 6.97
N ASN A 92 -6.20 6.59 7.86
CA ASN A 92 -6.10 5.22 8.40
C ASN A 92 -6.99 4.20 7.68
N ILE A 93 -7.71 4.58 6.62
CA ILE A 93 -8.74 3.73 5.98
C ILE A 93 -8.11 2.49 5.35
N GLU A 94 -7.08 2.66 4.52
CA GLU A 94 -6.37 1.53 3.88
C GLU A 94 -5.77 0.59 4.94
N SER A 95 -5.09 1.12 5.96
CA SER A 95 -4.52 0.31 7.05
C SER A 95 -5.57 -0.52 7.79
N ARG A 96 -6.76 0.05 8.03
CA ARG A 96 -7.89 -0.67 8.65
C ARG A 96 -8.40 -1.81 7.76
N ILE A 97 -8.53 -1.56 6.46
CA ILE A 97 -9.00 -2.56 5.50
C ILE A 97 -7.99 -3.70 5.38
N ILE A 98 -6.71 -3.36 5.20
CA ILE A 98 -5.62 -4.34 5.10
C ILE A 98 -5.58 -5.21 6.35
N GLY A 99 -5.52 -4.61 7.55
CA GLY A 99 -5.50 -5.37 8.80
C GLY A 99 -6.74 -6.25 8.99
N ARG A 100 -7.91 -5.83 8.51
CA ARG A 100 -9.15 -6.62 8.68
C ARG A 100 -9.30 -7.76 7.66
N HIS A 101 -8.81 -7.57 6.44
CA HIS A 101 -9.15 -8.42 5.31
C HIS A 101 -7.97 -9.16 4.68
N MET A 102 -6.73 -8.88 5.09
CA MET A 102 -5.52 -9.49 4.49
C MET A 102 -4.60 -10.13 5.56
N PRO A 103 -5.10 -11.10 6.36
CA PRO A 103 -4.35 -11.65 7.50
C PRO A 103 -3.15 -12.53 7.11
N ARG A 104 -3.02 -12.90 5.83
CA ARG A 104 -1.92 -13.74 5.30
C ARG A 104 -0.75 -12.95 4.74
N LEU A 105 -0.79 -11.62 4.78
CA LEU A 105 0.31 -10.79 4.30
C LEU A 105 1.61 -11.10 5.04
N LYS A 106 2.68 -11.27 4.24
CA LYS A 106 4.07 -11.41 4.66
C LYS A 106 4.88 -10.18 4.23
N HIS A 107 4.57 -9.59 3.08
CA HIS A 107 5.23 -8.39 2.57
C HIS A 107 4.21 -7.30 2.33
N LEU A 108 4.41 -6.14 2.97
CA LEU A 108 3.58 -4.98 2.76
C LEU A 108 4.44 -3.73 2.52
N GLU A 109 4.23 -3.10 1.37
CA GLU A 109 4.70 -1.73 1.12
C GLU A 109 3.52 -0.78 1.11
N LEU A 110 3.54 0.22 1.99
CA LEU A 110 2.50 1.24 2.09
C LEU A 110 3.14 2.63 2.21
N ARG A 111 4.06 2.92 1.28
CA ARG A 111 4.91 4.11 1.29
C ARG A 111 4.12 5.40 1.06
N TYR A 112 4.60 6.48 1.67
CA TYR A 112 4.02 7.83 1.59
C TYR A 112 2.55 7.93 2.03
N SER A 113 2.05 6.91 2.74
CA SER A 113 0.72 6.94 3.34
C SER A 113 0.65 7.98 4.44
N THR A 114 -0.53 8.59 4.58
CA THR A 114 -0.84 9.54 5.65
C THR A 114 -1.37 8.84 6.91
N MET A 115 -1.16 7.53 7.06
CA MET A 115 -1.63 6.79 8.23
C MET A 115 -0.94 7.30 9.50
N THR A 116 -1.68 7.28 10.60
CA THR A 116 -1.16 7.58 11.94
C THR A 116 -0.84 6.29 12.68
N VAL A 117 -0.30 6.42 13.90
CA VAL A 117 -0.05 5.27 14.79
C VAL A 117 -1.29 4.38 14.98
N ARG A 118 -2.49 4.96 14.95
CA ARG A 118 -3.75 4.21 15.03
C ARG A 118 -3.94 3.28 13.82
N GLY A 119 -3.64 3.77 12.62
CA GLY A 119 -3.69 2.96 11.40
C GLY A 119 -2.66 1.83 11.44
N LEU A 120 -1.43 2.14 11.85
CA LEU A 120 -0.37 1.14 12.00
C LEU A 120 -0.73 0.07 13.04
N THR A 121 -1.38 0.46 14.14
CA THR A 121 -1.85 -0.49 15.17
C THR A 121 -2.85 -1.49 14.58
N TRP A 122 -3.82 -1.04 13.76
CA TRP A 122 -4.77 -1.93 13.11
C TRP A 122 -4.11 -2.88 12.10
N LEU A 123 -3.17 -2.35 11.32
CA LEU A 123 -2.42 -3.13 10.34
C LEU A 123 -1.60 -4.23 11.03
N CYS A 124 -0.76 -3.89 12.00
CA CYS A 124 0.07 -4.87 12.71
C CYS A 124 -0.76 -5.86 13.53
N GLY A 125 -1.89 -5.43 14.10
CA GLY A 125 -2.80 -6.31 14.83
C GLY A 125 -3.50 -7.34 13.94
N GLY A 126 -3.73 -7.01 12.66
CA GLY A 126 -4.39 -7.89 11.71
C GLY A 126 -3.45 -8.76 10.86
N CYS A 127 -2.28 -8.24 10.52
CA CYS A 127 -1.28 -8.90 9.69
C CYS A 127 -0.11 -9.41 10.55
N SER A 128 -0.38 -10.39 11.42
CA SER A 128 0.61 -10.88 12.41
C SER A 128 1.78 -11.69 11.82
N ASN A 129 1.65 -12.15 10.57
CA ASN A 129 2.68 -12.91 9.85
C ASN A 129 3.61 -12.04 9.00
N LEU A 130 3.56 -10.72 9.13
CA LEU A 130 4.43 -9.82 8.37
C LEU A 130 5.92 -10.14 8.63
N GLU A 131 6.63 -10.24 7.52
CA GLU A 131 8.07 -10.49 7.39
C GLU A 131 8.80 -9.23 6.87
N HIS A 132 8.15 -8.49 5.98
CA HIS A 132 8.64 -7.24 5.40
C HIS A 132 7.59 -6.13 5.50
N LEU A 133 7.98 -4.98 6.04
CA LEU A 133 7.13 -3.80 6.15
C LEU A 133 7.86 -2.54 5.69
N ASP A 134 7.40 -1.94 4.59
CA ASP A 134 7.91 -0.67 4.09
C ASP A 134 6.95 0.49 4.35
N LEU A 135 7.40 1.41 5.21
CA LEU A 135 6.70 2.63 5.62
C LEU A 135 7.49 3.89 5.20
N CYS A 136 8.41 3.78 4.23
CA CYS A 136 9.19 4.92 3.75
C CYS A 136 8.25 6.07 3.34
N GLY A 137 8.52 7.27 3.86
CA GLY A 137 7.74 8.48 3.57
C GLY A 137 6.42 8.61 4.33
N CYS A 138 6.06 7.69 5.23
CA CYS A 138 4.91 7.83 6.13
C CYS A 138 5.21 8.83 7.26
N VAL A 139 5.26 10.13 6.92
CA VAL A 139 5.73 11.22 7.80
C VAL A 139 4.94 11.42 9.09
N SER A 140 3.74 10.85 9.19
CA SER A 140 2.88 10.92 10.38
C SER A 140 3.21 9.85 11.45
N LEU A 141 4.21 9.00 11.20
CA LEU A 141 4.65 7.95 12.13
C LEU A 141 6.02 8.28 12.71
N SER A 142 6.17 8.25 14.03
CA SER A 142 7.48 8.35 14.67
C SER A 142 8.20 7.00 14.76
N ASN A 143 9.51 7.01 14.98
CA ASN A 143 10.28 5.78 15.21
C ASN A 143 9.79 4.99 16.44
N SER A 144 9.36 5.67 17.51
CA SER A 144 8.83 5.02 18.71
C SER A 144 7.46 4.39 18.45
N ASP A 145 6.59 5.04 17.67
CA ASP A 145 5.31 4.47 17.25
C ASP A 145 5.48 3.18 16.46
N ILE A 146 6.44 3.17 15.54
CA ILE A 146 6.75 2.01 14.71
C ILE A 146 7.24 0.86 15.59
N THR A 147 8.27 1.09 16.41
CA THR A 147 8.82 0.06 17.30
C THR A 147 7.74 -0.53 18.22
N ARG A 148 6.84 0.32 18.75
CA ARG A 148 5.73 -0.12 19.59
C ARG A 148 4.73 -0.99 18.84
N CYS A 149 4.32 -0.61 17.63
CA CYS A 149 3.31 -1.36 16.87
C CYS A 149 3.86 -2.68 16.32
N THR A 150 5.15 -2.75 16.02
CA THR A 150 5.77 -3.93 15.40
C THR A 150 6.34 -4.93 16.41
N SER A 151 6.34 -4.62 17.70
CA SER A 151 6.93 -5.46 18.75
C SER A 151 6.34 -6.88 18.82
N ASN A 152 5.10 -7.07 18.38
CA ASN A 152 4.41 -8.35 18.37
C ASN A 152 4.53 -9.13 17.04
N LEU A 153 5.15 -8.54 16.01
CA LEU A 153 5.34 -9.19 14.71
C LEU A 153 6.58 -10.11 14.78
N LYS A 154 6.38 -11.34 15.24
CA LYS A 154 7.47 -12.29 15.54
C LYS A 154 8.32 -12.70 14.33
N ASN A 155 7.74 -12.62 13.13
CA ASN A 155 8.40 -13.01 11.89
C ASN A 155 9.02 -11.81 11.15
N LEU A 156 8.94 -10.59 11.70
CA LEU A 156 9.39 -9.39 11.00
C LEU A 156 10.90 -9.40 10.86
N MET A 157 11.39 -9.53 9.62
CA MET A 157 12.80 -9.58 9.26
C MET A 157 13.31 -8.22 8.77
N GLN A 158 12.45 -7.46 8.09
CA GLN A 158 12.82 -6.19 7.49
C GLN A 158 11.76 -5.11 7.74
N ILE A 159 12.23 -3.93 8.16
CA ILE A 159 11.40 -2.74 8.27
C ILE A 159 12.09 -1.51 7.70
N ASN A 160 11.46 -0.88 6.71
CA ASN A 160 11.90 0.41 6.18
C ASN A 160 11.08 1.52 6.85
N LYS A 161 11.71 2.27 7.75
CA LYS A 161 11.05 3.37 8.49
C LYS A 161 10.97 4.64 7.62
N PRO A 162 10.09 5.61 7.94
CA PRO A 162 10.11 6.92 7.32
C PRO A 162 11.51 7.54 7.45
N ASP A 163 12.12 7.89 6.33
CA ASP A 163 13.40 8.60 6.33
C ASP A 163 13.12 10.10 6.51
N PHE A 164 13.49 10.65 7.67
CA PHE A 164 13.35 12.07 7.98
C PHE A 164 14.53 12.91 7.48
N ASN A 165 15.61 12.28 7.00
CA ASN A 165 16.88 12.92 6.69
C ASN A 165 17.29 12.88 5.21
N ARG A 166 16.61 12.11 4.34
CA ARG A 166 16.87 12.14 2.90
C ARG A 166 16.02 13.19 2.20
N SER A 167 16.70 14.18 1.61
CA SER A 167 16.25 14.84 0.40
C SER A 167 15.92 13.76 -0.63
N VAL A 168 14.63 13.63 -0.96
CA VAL A 168 14.13 12.55 -1.81
C VAL A 168 14.74 12.74 -3.20
N GLY A 169 15.72 11.89 -3.53
CA GLY A 169 16.30 11.81 -4.86
C GLY A 169 15.20 11.60 -5.90
N VAL A 170 15.38 12.25 -7.04
CA VAL A 170 14.43 12.32 -8.17
C VAL A 170 13.84 10.93 -8.48
N MET A 171 12.58 10.71 -8.12
CA MET A 171 11.79 9.60 -8.68
C MET A 171 11.52 9.96 -10.14
N ARG A 172 12.37 9.49 -11.06
CA ARG A 172 12.00 9.45 -12.48
C ARG A 172 10.93 8.37 -12.63
N LEU A 173 9.68 8.80 -12.80
CA LEU A 173 8.63 7.97 -13.35
C LEU A 173 9.02 7.71 -14.81
N LEU A 174 9.54 6.52 -15.10
CA LEU A 174 9.60 5.96 -16.45
C LEU A 174 8.28 5.27 -16.75
#